data_AF-A0AAV5FC97-F1
#
_entry.id   AF-A0AAV5FC97-F1
#
_cell.length_a   1.000
_cell.length_b   1.000
_cell.length_c   1.000
_cell.angle_alpha   90.00
_cell.angle_beta   90.00
_cell.angle_gamma   90.00
#
_symmetry.space_group_name_H-M   'P 1'
#
loop_
_entity.id
_entity.type
_entity.pdbx_description
1 polymer ?
#
loop_
_entity_poly.entity_id
_entity_poly.type
_entity_poly.pdbx_seq_one_letter_code
_entity_poly.pdbx_strand_id
1 'polypeptide(L)'
;MVNREKSAIFFSKNCSDEAKEEVKSVLDIQKEALAEKYLGLPTNVGRSTDGVFEYLPTRLKDLMGGWSGGEASCAGREVLLKSVAQAVPTYPMSCFLLPVTTCKKMRTSISNFWWGSSADNRHIHWQKWEHLTRPKVDGGMGFRDLRRFNLAMLGKQGWRLIAKPESLCVRVLKGRYFHDSDFIHATRKKHSSSTWQAILAGSAVLKSGLIRRIADGQATDIWQDKWLPNHFQGRPITPRDNQAVSRVAELISASGQWNESLVREIFFPIDAEAILTIPLGRASGDF
;
A
#
# COMPACT_ATOMS: atom_id res chain seq x y z
N MET A 1 7.85 -13.50 24.46
CA MET A 1 9.04 -13.36 25.33
C MET A 1 9.75 -12.08 24.93
N VAL A 2 9.91 -11.11 25.84
CA VAL A 2 10.56 -9.82 25.57
C VAL A 2 11.99 -9.91 26.07
N ASN A 3 12.97 -9.56 25.24
CA ASN A 3 14.38 -9.50 25.65
C ASN A 3 14.64 -8.13 26.29
N ARG A 4 14.80 -8.08 27.62
CA ARG A 4 14.96 -6.83 28.39
C ARG A 4 16.27 -6.10 28.06
N GLU A 5 17.35 -6.83 27.79
CA GLU A 5 18.66 -6.27 27.44
C GLU A 5 18.65 -5.51 26.11
N LYS A 6 17.82 -5.96 25.16
CA LYS A 6 17.64 -5.33 23.84
C LYS A 6 16.49 -4.32 23.80
N SER A 7 15.73 -4.21 24.90
CA SER A 7 14.59 -3.31 25.00
C SER A 7 15.03 -1.95 25.53
N ALA A 8 14.35 -0.91 25.09
CA ALA A 8 14.54 0.44 25.60
C ALA A 8 13.19 1.15 25.67
N ILE A 9 13.03 2.04 26.64
CA ILE A 9 11.80 2.82 26.83
C ILE A 9 12.00 4.22 26.24
N PHE A 10 11.03 4.68 25.46
CA PHE A 10 11.00 6.04 24.96
C PHE A 10 9.99 6.86 25.76
N PHE A 11 10.46 7.94 26.38
CA PHE A 11 9.61 8.88 27.10
C PHE A 11 9.39 10.17 26.30
N SER A 12 8.17 10.71 26.38
CA SER A 12 7.90 12.03 25.80
C SER A 12 8.60 13.12 26.62
N LYS A 13 8.87 14.28 26.00
CA LYS A 13 9.48 15.44 26.69
C LYS A 13 8.65 15.96 27.87
N ASN A 14 7.36 15.62 27.93
CA ASN A 14 6.42 16.10 28.96
C ASN A 14 6.21 15.08 30.11
N CYS A 15 7.01 14.01 30.17
CA CYS A 15 6.90 13.00 31.23
C CYS A 15 7.79 13.39 32.41
N SER A 16 7.23 13.41 33.63
CA SER A 16 8.00 13.70 34.84
C SER A 16 8.95 12.55 35.18
N ASP A 17 10.03 12.84 35.89
CA ASP A 17 11.06 11.85 36.18
C ASP A 17 10.55 10.76 37.15
N GLU A 18 9.59 11.08 38.02
CA GLU A 18 8.94 10.10 38.90
C GLU A 18 8.16 9.07 38.08
N ALA A 19 7.40 9.52 37.08
CA ALA A 19 6.65 8.63 36.20
C ALA A 19 7.57 7.78 35.31
N LYS A 20 8.74 8.32 34.91
CA LYS A 20 9.74 7.53 34.17
C LYS A 20 10.29 6.41 35.04
N GLU A 21 10.64 6.72 36.28
CA GLU A 21 11.26 5.76 37.19
C GLU A 21 10.27 4.65 37.61
N GLU A 22 9.01 5.02 37.85
CA GLU A 22 7.93 4.06 38.09
C GLU A 22 7.80 3.08 36.92
N VAL A 23 7.73 3.59 35.68
CA VAL A 23 7.58 2.75 34.48
C VAL A 23 8.81 1.87 34.24
N LYS A 24 10.03 2.36 34.47
CA LYS A 24 11.26 1.56 34.40
C LYS A 24 11.26 0.42 35.41
N SER A 25 10.85 0.71 36.65
CA SER A 25 10.75 -0.27 37.73
C SER A 25 9.74 -1.37 37.43
N VAL A 26 8.53 -1.00 36.99
CA VAL A 26 7.46 -1.96 36.66
C VAL A 26 7.82 -2.84 35.46
N LEU A 27 8.45 -2.26 34.42
CA LEU A 27 8.81 -3.00 33.20
C LEU A 27 10.14 -3.74 33.30
N ASP A 28 10.96 -3.43 34.32
CA ASP A 28 12.35 -3.89 34.49
C ASP A 28 13.21 -3.62 33.24
N ILE A 29 13.08 -2.41 32.69
CA ILE A 29 13.88 -1.93 31.54
C ILE A 29 14.44 -0.56 31.91
N GLN A 30 15.74 -0.52 32.18
CA GLN A 30 16.42 0.70 32.63
C GLN A 30 16.95 1.56 31.48
N LYS A 31 17.03 1.01 30.27
CA LYS A 31 17.59 1.71 29.11
C LYS A 31 16.55 2.69 28.54
N GLU A 32 16.86 3.98 28.60
CA GLU A 32 16.10 5.01 27.88
C GLU A 32 16.55 5.10 26.42
N ALA A 33 15.61 5.08 25.48
CA ALA A 33 15.86 5.27 24.07
C ALA A 33 15.98 6.77 23.77
N LEU A 34 17.21 7.25 23.60
CA LEU A 34 17.49 8.62 23.15
C LEU A 34 17.28 8.73 21.63
N ALA A 35 16.03 8.95 21.21
CA ALA A 35 15.67 9.24 19.81
C ALA A 35 16.25 8.26 18.77
N GLU A 36 16.37 6.98 19.12
CA GLU A 36 17.01 5.99 18.25
C GLU A 36 16.07 5.45 17.18
N LYS A 37 16.67 4.99 16.08
CA LYS A 37 15.97 4.21 15.05
C LYS A 37 15.77 2.79 15.56
N TYR A 38 14.54 2.29 15.59
CA TYR A 38 14.26 0.89 15.83
C TYR A 38 14.13 0.14 14.50
N LEU A 39 14.91 -0.93 14.31
CA LEU A 39 15.00 -1.67 13.04
C LEU A 39 15.30 -0.76 11.83
N GLY A 40 16.10 0.30 12.05
CA GLY A 40 16.44 1.28 11.02
C GLY A 40 15.34 2.29 10.68
N LEU A 41 14.21 2.28 11.41
CA LEU A 41 13.10 3.22 11.26
C LEU A 41 13.04 4.20 12.42
N PRO A 42 12.60 5.46 12.19
CA PRO A 42 12.41 6.42 13.27
C PRO A 42 11.34 5.93 14.25
N THR A 43 11.70 5.84 15.54
CA THR A 43 10.78 5.38 16.60
C THR A 43 9.74 6.44 16.95
N ASN A 44 10.08 7.73 16.77
CA ASN A 44 9.15 8.83 16.90
C ASN A 44 9.16 9.67 15.62
N VAL A 45 8.00 9.74 14.96
CA VAL A 45 7.75 10.65 13.85
C VAL A 45 6.82 11.72 14.40
N GLY A 46 7.35 12.91 14.64
CA GLY A 46 6.58 14.06 15.12
C GLY A 46 5.52 14.52 14.12
N ARG A 47 4.87 15.66 14.42
CA ARG A 47 3.87 16.25 13.50
C ARG A 47 4.49 16.66 12.16
N SER A 48 5.78 17.04 12.14
CA SER A 48 6.54 17.23 10.91
C SER A 48 7.31 15.95 10.57
N THR A 49 7.26 15.58 9.30
CA THR A 49 8.05 14.50 8.69
C THR A 49 9.30 15.03 7.99
N ASP A 50 9.50 16.35 8.03
CA ASP A 50 10.64 17.01 7.38
C ASP A 50 11.94 16.58 8.07
N GLY A 51 12.94 16.22 7.28
CA GLY A 51 14.23 15.74 7.79
C GLY A 51 14.25 14.27 8.25
N VAL A 52 13.13 13.75 8.76
CA VAL A 52 13.04 12.40 9.37
C VAL A 52 13.50 11.29 8.41
N PHE A 53 13.19 11.43 7.12
CA PHE A 53 13.49 10.44 6.10
C PHE A 53 14.69 10.81 5.20
N GLU A 54 15.44 11.87 5.51
CA GLU A 54 16.59 12.30 4.70
C GLU A 54 17.73 11.26 4.68
N TYR A 55 17.80 10.39 5.68
CA TYR A 55 18.73 9.27 5.68
C TYR A 55 18.53 8.30 4.50
N LEU A 56 17.34 8.26 3.89
CA LEU A 56 17.06 7.38 2.75
C LEU A 56 17.76 7.86 1.47
N PRO A 57 17.56 9.12 1.00
CA PRO A 57 18.36 9.70 -0.07
C PRO A 57 19.87 9.61 0.18
N THR A 58 20.34 9.90 1.39
CA THR A 58 21.77 9.84 1.74
C THR A 58 22.31 8.43 1.57
N ARG A 59 21.65 7.43 2.16
CA ARG A 59 22.05 6.03 2.03
C ARG A 59 22.10 5.54 0.58
N LEU A 60 21.17 6.00 -0.26
CA LEU A 60 21.19 5.70 -1.69
C LEU A 60 22.41 6.32 -2.37
N LYS A 61 22.72 7.59 -2.07
CA LYS A 61 23.92 8.24 -2.61
C LYS A 61 25.19 7.53 -2.19
N ASP A 62 25.33 7.14 -0.93
CA ASP A 62 26.50 6.44 -0.42
C ASP A 62 26.70 5.09 -1.14
N LEU A 63 25.62 4.33 -1.33
CA LEU A 63 25.64 3.08 -2.10
C LEU A 63 26.10 3.32 -3.55
N MET A 64 25.57 4.34 -4.21
CA MET A 64 25.92 4.67 -5.60
C MET A 64 27.33 5.24 -5.72
N GLY A 65 27.82 5.97 -4.72
CA GLY A 65 29.21 6.41 -4.64
C GLY A 65 30.16 5.22 -4.55
N GLY A 66 29.82 4.20 -3.76
CA GLY A 66 30.58 2.95 -3.71
C GLY A 66 30.61 2.20 -5.04
N TRP A 67 29.56 2.28 -5.85
CA TRP A 67 29.53 1.66 -7.19
C TRP A 67 30.26 2.47 -8.26
N SER A 68 30.30 3.79 -8.13
CA SER A 68 30.93 4.68 -9.12
C SER A 68 32.44 4.50 -9.27
N GLY A 69 33.10 3.80 -8.34
CA GLY A 69 34.52 3.44 -8.44
C GLY A 69 34.82 2.24 -9.36
N GLY A 70 33.80 1.49 -9.79
CA GLY A 70 33.94 0.40 -10.77
C GLY A 70 33.18 0.72 -12.05
N GLU A 71 33.78 0.48 -13.22
CA GLU A 71 33.13 0.66 -14.52
C GLU A 71 32.01 -0.38 -14.71
N ALA A 72 30.83 -0.11 -14.15
CA ALA A 72 29.66 -0.94 -14.33
C ALA A 72 29.09 -0.74 -15.74
N SER A 73 28.91 -1.85 -16.47
CA SER A 73 28.18 -1.84 -17.73
C SER A 73 26.76 -1.28 -17.58
N CYS A 74 26.13 -0.86 -18.68
CA CYS A 74 24.74 -0.38 -18.67
C CYS A 74 23.79 -1.41 -18.02
N ALA A 75 23.93 -2.68 -18.38
CA ALA A 75 23.18 -3.78 -17.78
C ALA A 75 23.48 -3.94 -16.27
N GLY A 76 24.75 -3.82 -15.87
CA GLY A 76 25.15 -3.87 -14.47
C GLY A 76 24.49 -2.77 -13.63
N ARG A 77 24.46 -1.53 -14.14
CA ARG A 77 23.77 -0.40 -13.50
C ARG A 77 22.28 -0.65 -13.36
N GLU A 78 21.63 -1.19 -14.39
CA GLU A 78 20.20 -1.53 -14.34
C GLU A 78 19.91 -2.51 -13.20
N VAL A 79 20.73 -3.57 -13.11
CA VAL A 79 20.59 -4.61 -12.08
C VAL A 79 20.80 -4.01 -10.69
N LEU A 80 21.90 -3.28 -10.45
CA LEU A 80 22.20 -2.66 -9.16
C LEU A 80 21.09 -1.70 -8.68
N LEU A 81 20.56 -0.90 -9.60
CA LEU A 81 19.47 0.03 -9.27
C LEU A 81 18.20 -0.70 -8.87
N LYS A 82 17.84 -1.77 -9.56
CA LYS A 82 16.60 -2.52 -9.29
C LYS A 82 16.71 -3.41 -8.05
N SER A 83 17.81 -4.15 -7.92
CA SER A 83 17.96 -5.14 -6.86
C SER A 83 18.39 -4.52 -5.54
N VAL A 84 19.22 -3.47 -5.57
CA VAL A 84 19.76 -2.84 -4.36
C VAL A 84 19.10 -1.50 -4.09
N ALA A 85 19.26 -0.50 -4.97
CA ALA A 85 18.82 0.87 -4.67
C ALA A 85 17.30 0.95 -4.43
N GLN A 86 16.49 0.35 -5.30
CA GLN A 86 15.03 0.34 -5.16
C GLN A 86 14.53 -0.58 -4.04
N ALA A 87 15.38 -1.46 -3.50
CA ALA A 87 15.03 -2.29 -2.35
C ALA A 87 15.18 -1.53 -1.02
N VAL A 88 16.15 -0.62 -0.89
CA VAL A 88 16.44 0.16 0.34
C VAL A 88 15.19 0.79 0.97
N PRO A 89 14.32 1.52 0.24
CA PRO A 89 13.18 2.18 0.87
C PRO A 89 11.99 1.25 1.13
N THR A 90 12.04 -0.03 0.74
CA THR A 90 10.88 -0.95 0.78
C THR A 90 10.31 -1.09 2.20
N TYR A 91 11.17 -1.27 3.20
CA TYR A 91 10.73 -1.41 4.59
C TYR A 91 10.12 -0.11 5.15
N PRO A 92 10.79 1.06 5.08
CA PRO A 92 10.18 2.35 5.45
C PRO A 92 8.86 2.63 4.72
N MET A 93 8.80 2.39 3.42
CA MET A 93 7.60 2.61 2.60
C MET A 93 6.44 1.67 2.94
N SER A 94 6.71 0.55 3.62
CA SER A 94 5.66 -0.36 4.09
C SER A 94 4.96 0.12 5.37
N CYS A 95 5.62 1.00 6.14
CA CYS A 95 5.14 1.50 7.41
C CYS A 95 4.72 2.98 7.35
N PHE A 96 5.35 3.77 6.50
CA PHE A 96 5.19 5.22 6.43
C PHE A 96 4.84 5.69 5.03
N LEU A 97 4.01 6.73 4.96
CA LEU A 97 3.83 7.53 3.76
C LEU A 97 4.96 8.56 3.69
N LEU A 98 5.95 8.31 2.84
CA LEU A 98 7.10 9.20 2.70
C LEU A 98 6.70 10.53 2.06
N PRO A 99 7.32 11.65 2.46
CA PRO A 99 7.14 12.93 1.78
C PRO A 99 7.48 12.83 0.29
N VAL A 100 6.70 13.52 -0.54
CA VAL A 100 6.93 13.55 -1.99
C VAL A 100 8.32 14.12 -2.31
N THR A 101 8.81 15.06 -1.51
CA THR A 101 10.15 15.64 -1.61
C THR A 101 11.23 14.59 -1.42
N THR A 102 11.14 13.72 -0.40
CA THR A 102 12.07 12.61 -0.17
C THR A 102 12.06 11.63 -1.34
N CYS A 103 10.88 11.25 -1.84
CA CYS A 103 10.77 10.40 -3.04
C CYS A 103 11.42 11.04 -4.27
N LYS A 104 11.24 12.35 -4.47
CA LYS A 104 11.89 13.09 -5.57
C LYS A 104 13.41 13.10 -5.42
N LYS A 105 13.94 13.32 -4.21
CA LYS A 105 15.39 13.28 -3.93
C LYS A 105 15.98 11.91 -4.26
N MET A 106 15.37 10.82 -3.78
CA MET A 106 15.80 9.46 -4.10
C MET A 106 15.76 9.19 -5.61
N ARG A 107 14.68 9.58 -6.29
CA ARG A 107 14.53 9.48 -7.74
C ARG A 107 15.67 10.22 -8.47
N THR A 108 15.99 11.45 -8.04
CA THR A 108 17.07 12.24 -8.64
C THR A 108 18.41 11.51 -8.52
N SER A 109 18.75 10.99 -7.35
CA SER A 109 20.00 10.24 -7.16
C SER A 109 20.07 9.00 -8.07
N ILE A 110 18.98 8.22 -8.16
CA ILE A 110 18.89 7.04 -9.04
C ILE A 110 19.03 7.45 -10.51
N SER A 111 18.37 8.52 -10.94
CA SER A 111 18.40 9.00 -12.32
C SER A 111 19.78 9.51 -12.71
N ASN A 112 20.45 10.24 -11.82
CA ASN A 112 21.82 10.69 -12.05
C ASN A 112 22.77 9.51 -12.23
N PHE A 113 22.68 8.49 -11.36
CA PHE A 113 23.52 7.31 -11.48
C PHE A 113 23.26 6.51 -12.76
N TRP A 114 22.00 6.40 -13.18
CA TRP A 114 21.64 5.73 -14.44
C TRP A 114 22.27 6.42 -15.67
N TRP A 115 22.27 7.76 -15.71
CA TRP A 115 22.77 8.50 -16.87
C TRP A 115 24.26 8.86 -16.80
N GLY A 116 24.83 8.93 -15.60
CA GLY A 116 26.16 9.47 -15.36
C GLY A 116 27.12 8.58 -14.59
N SER A 117 26.69 7.38 -14.19
CA SER A 117 27.46 6.46 -13.31
C SER A 117 27.88 7.10 -11.97
N SER A 118 27.30 8.24 -11.61
CA SER A 118 27.52 8.97 -10.37
C SER A 118 26.20 9.58 -9.90
N ALA A 119 25.96 9.57 -8.60
CA ALA A 119 24.74 10.15 -8.02
C ALA A 119 24.78 11.69 -7.97
N ASP A 120 25.97 12.29 -7.93
CA ASP A 120 26.16 13.73 -7.70
C ASP A 120 26.46 14.50 -8.99
N ASN A 121 27.02 13.85 -10.03
CA ASN A 121 27.24 14.50 -11.32
C ASN A 121 25.97 14.47 -12.20
N ARG A 122 25.62 15.63 -12.72
CA ARG A 122 24.47 15.79 -13.61
C ARG A 122 24.90 15.54 -15.06
N HIS A 123 24.48 14.41 -15.61
CA HIS A 123 24.61 14.10 -17.03
C HIS A 123 23.30 14.38 -17.77
N ILE A 124 23.37 14.44 -19.12
CA ILE A 124 22.18 14.59 -19.96
C ILE A 124 21.27 13.38 -19.77
N HIS A 125 20.01 13.62 -19.42
CA HIS A 125 18.99 12.58 -19.33
C HIS A 125 18.30 12.45 -20.69
N TRP A 126 18.68 11.44 -21.47
CA TRP A 126 18.17 11.25 -22.84
C TRP A 126 16.69 10.86 -22.90
N GLN A 127 16.15 10.33 -21.81
CA GLN A 127 14.75 9.93 -21.71
C GLN A 127 14.13 10.42 -20.39
N LYS A 128 12.85 10.80 -20.44
CA LYS A 128 12.07 11.14 -19.25
C LYS A 128 11.99 9.96 -18.28
N TRP A 129 12.16 10.24 -16.98
CA TRP A 129 12.15 9.21 -15.94
C TRP A 129 10.86 8.39 -15.92
N GLU A 130 9.72 9.02 -16.19
CA GLU A 130 8.41 8.39 -16.21
C GLU A 130 8.33 7.27 -17.26
N HIS A 131 9.06 7.39 -18.38
CA HIS A 131 9.15 6.34 -19.39
C HIS A 131 10.00 5.17 -18.89
N LEU A 132 11.11 5.44 -18.21
CA LEU A 132 11.98 4.40 -17.64
C LEU A 132 11.25 3.57 -16.56
N THR A 133 10.25 4.16 -15.90
CA THR A 133 9.45 3.45 -14.90
C THR A 133 8.37 2.51 -15.45
N ARG A 134 8.11 2.55 -16.77
CA ARG A 134 7.14 1.65 -17.39
C ARG A 134 7.66 0.21 -17.42
N PRO A 135 6.77 -0.80 -17.43
CA PRO A 135 7.15 -2.19 -17.69
C PRO A 135 7.96 -2.34 -18.98
N LYS A 136 8.82 -3.37 -19.05
CA LYS A 136 9.61 -3.66 -20.26
C LYS A 136 8.73 -3.97 -21.48
N VAL A 137 7.59 -4.62 -21.26
CA VAL A 137 6.60 -4.90 -22.31
C VAL A 137 6.01 -3.63 -22.93
N ASP A 138 6.03 -2.51 -22.20
CA ASP A 138 5.54 -1.19 -22.65
C ASP A 138 6.70 -0.29 -23.13
N GLY A 139 7.88 -0.87 -23.41
CA GLY A 139 9.07 -0.15 -23.86
C GLY A 139 9.82 0.62 -22.76
N GLY A 140 9.47 0.41 -21.49
CA GLY A 140 10.19 0.99 -20.35
C GLY A 140 11.36 0.15 -19.87
N MET A 141 12.03 0.64 -18.81
CA MET A 141 13.12 -0.11 -18.17
C MET A 141 12.63 -0.92 -16.96
N GLY A 142 11.40 -0.73 -16.49
CA GLY A 142 10.87 -1.41 -15.30
C GLY A 142 11.46 -0.88 -13.99
N PHE A 143 11.94 0.37 -13.95
CA PHE A 143 12.26 1.03 -12.69
C PHE A 143 10.98 1.35 -11.91
N ARG A 144 11.07 1.47 -10.58
CA ARG A 144 9.90 1.83 -9.76
C ARG A 144 9.72 3.34 -9.67
N ASP A 145 8.50 3.81 -9.92
CA ASP A 145 8.08 5.11 -9.39
C ASP A 145 7.95 4.98 -7.86
N LEU A 146 8.82 5.65 -7.13
CA LEU A 146 8.93 5.54 -5.67
C LEU A 146 7.67 6.01 -4.94
N ARG A 147 6.93 6.99 -5.49
CA ARG A 147 5.70 7.47 -4.86
C ARG A 147 4.57 6.47 -5.06
N ARG A 148 4.41 5.96 -6.29
CA ARG A 148 3.42 4.92 -6.59
C ARG A 148 3.72 3.64 -5.83
N PHE A 149 5.00 3.25 -5.76
CA PHE A 149 5.44 2.08 -5.00
C PHE A 149 5.15 2.23 -3.50
N ASN A 150 5.37 3.40 -2.91
CA ASN A 150 5.03 3.64 -1.51
C ASN A 150 3.52 3.50 -1.24
N LEU A 151 2.67 4.09 -2.10
CA LEU A 151 1.21 3.92 -1.99
C LEU A 151 0.79 2.46 -2.15
N ALA A 152 1.39 1.72 -3.08
CA ALA A 152 1.13 0.30 -3.28
C ALA A 152 1.53 -0.55 -2.06
N MET A 153 2.68 -0.26 -1.43
CA MET A 153 3.13 -0.94 -0.21
C MET A 153 2.19 -0.70 0.97
N LEU A 154 1.64 0.52 1.08
CA LEU A 154 0.63 0.85 2.08
C LEU A 154 -0.73 0.21 1.76
N GLY A 155 -1.09 0.16 0.47
CA GLY A 155 -2.24 -0.60 -0.01
C GLY A 155 -2.14 -2.07 0.35
N LYS A 156 -0.96 -2.69 0.22
CA LYS A 156 -0.72 -4.07 0.67
C LYS A 156 -1.02 -4.26 2.17
N GLN A 157 -0.76 -3.27 3.02
CA GLN A 157 -1.16 -3.34 4.42
C GLN A 157 -2.68 -3.22 4.58
N GLY A 158 -3.33 -2.31 3.84
CA GLY A 158 -4.79 -2.21 3.80
C GLY A 158 -5.45 -3.51 3.34
N TRP A 159 -4.90 -4.19 2.34
CA TRP A 159 -5.37 -5.49 1.88
C TRP A 159 -5.32 -6.56 2.98
N ARG A 160 -4.31 -6.53 3.86
CA ARG A 160 -4.28 -7.46 5.00
C ARG A 160 -5.41 -7.21 5.99
N LEU A 161 -5.90 -5.98 6.12
CA LEU A 161 -7.07 -5.65 6.96
C LEU A 161 -8.36 -6.24 6.39
N ILE A 162 -8.42 -6.38 5.06
CA ILE A 162 -9.53 -6.95 4.31
C ILE A 162 -9.46 -8.50 4.36
N ALA A 163 -8.31 -9.07 4.00
CA ALA A 163 -8.16 -10.52 3.80
C ALA A 163 -7.95 -11.33 5.09
N LYS A 164 -7.64 -10.70 6.23
CA LYS A 164 -7.38 -11.40 7.51
C LYS A 164 -8.09 -10.72 8.70
N PRO A 165 -9.43 -10.64 8.69
CA PRO A 165 -10.21 -9.90 9.69
C PRO A 165 -10.00 -10.41 11.12
N GLU A 166 -9.78 -11.72 11.29
CA GLU A 166 -9.63 -12.36 12.61
C GLU A 166 -8.31 -12.10 13.31
N SER A 167 -7.31 -11.58 12.58
CA SER A 167 -6.01 -11.30 13.19
C SER A 167 -6.14 -10.24 14.29
N LEU A 168 -5.44 -10.44 15.41
CA LEU A 168 -5.50 -9.52 16.55
C LEU A 168 -5.22 -8.06 16.15
N CYS A 169 -4.24 -7.85 15.27
CA CYS A 169 -3.90 -6.53 14.74
C CYS A 169 -5.11 -5.88 14.03
N VAL A 170 -5.83 -6.64 13.20
CA VAL A 170 -7.02 -6.12 12.49
C VAL A 170 -8.14 -5.82 13.46
N ARG A 171 -8.43 -6.73 14.41
CA ARG A 171 -9.48 -6.51 15.42
C ARG A 171 -9.22 -5.26 16.28
N VAL A 172 -7.97 -5.03 16.68
CA VAL A 172 -7.55 -3.82 17.42
C VAL A 172 -7.70 -2.57 16.55
N LEU A 173 -7.26 -2.61 15.30
CA LEU A 173 -7.39 -1.47 14.38
C LEU A 173 -8.85 -1.17 14.02
N LYS A 174 -9.69 -2.21 13.86
CA LYS A 174 -11.13 -2.09 13.62
C LYS A 174 -11.79 -1.37 14.79
N GLY A 175 -11.62 -1.87 16.02
CA GLY A 175 -12.17 -1.23 17.23
C GLY A 175 -11.74 0.23 17.37
N ARG A 176 -10.49 0.56 17.07
CA ARG A 176 -9.97 1.93 17.18
C ARG A 176 -10.46 2.86 16.07
N TYR A 177 -10.42 2.41 14.82
CA TYR A 177 -10.50 3.29 13.66
C TYR A 177 -11.78 3.12 12.82
N PHE A 178 -12.39 1.95 12.77
CA PHE A 178 -13.55 1.64 11.91
C PHE A 178 -14.45 0.57 12.55
N HIS A 179 -15.02 0.86 13.73
CA HIS A 179 -15.80 -0.13 14.50
C HIS A 179 -17.12 -0.48 13.83
N ASP A 180 -17.83 0.53 13.29
CA ASP A 180 -19.15 0.37 12.67
C ASP A 180 -19.11 0.22 11.14
N SER A 181 -17.93 0.02 10.55
CA SER A 181 -17.78 -0.06 9.09
C SER A 181 -16.68 -1.00 8.66
N ASP A 182 -16.57 -1.18 7.35
CA ASP A 182 -15.46 -1.90 6.74
C ASP A 182 -14.28 -0.99 6.45
N PHE A 183 -13.09 -1.60 6.33
CA PHE A 183 -11.86 -0.86 6.02
C PHE A 183 -11.99 -0.01 4.74
N ILE A 184 -12.70 -0.49 3.73
CA ILE A 184 -12.94 0.27 2.49
C ILE A 184 -13.72 1.56 2.76
N HIS A 185 -14.64 1.56 3.72
CA HIS A 185 -15.44 2.74 4.05
C HIS A 185 -14.82 3.58 5.18
N ALA A 186 -13.66 3.19 5.69
CA ALA A 186 -13.00 3.90 6.78
C ALA A 186 -12.50 5.30 6.36
N THR A 187 -12.70 6.27 7.25
CA THR A 187 -12.32 7.67 7.04
C THR A 187 -11.22 8.13 7.98
N ARG A 188 -10.61 9.29 7.68
CA ARG A 188 -9.55 9.86 8.50
C ARG A 188 -10.14 10.52 9.76
N LYS A 189 -9.87 9.93 10.93
CA LYS A 189 -10.18 10.56 12.22
C LYS A 189 -9.16 11.65 12.57
N LYS A 190 -9.61 12.74 13.21
CA LYS A 190 -8.80 13.94 13.56
C LYS A 190 -7.51 13.63 14.33
N HIS A 191 -7.56 12.64 15.23
CA HIS A 191 -6.41 12.22 16.06
C HIS A 191 -5.91 10.81 15.69
N SER A 192 -6.00 10.46 14.40
CA SER A 192 -5.47 9.19 13.91
C SER A 192 -3.94 9.16 13.93
N SER A 193 -3.37 7.97 14.14
CA SER A 193 -1.92 7.77 14.11
C SER A 193 -1.38 7.96 12.69
N SER A 194 -0.11 8.34 12.57
CA SER A 194 0.57 8.45 11.27
C SER A 194 0.52 7.15 10.48
N THR A 195 0.64 6.00 11.16
CA THR A 195 0.50 4.67 10.54
C THR A 195 -0.89 4.46 9.95
N TRP A 196 -1.95 4.81 10.68
CA TRP A 196 -3.32 4.71 10.17
C TRP A 196 -3.55 5.62 8.96
N GLN A 197 -3.05 6.86 9.02
CA GLN A 197 -3.13 7.79 7.90
C GLN A 197 -2.38 7.27 6.67
N ALA A 198 -1.24 6.61 6.85
CA ALA A 198 -0.50 5.98 5.77
C ALA A 198 -1.27 4.80 5.15
N ILE A 199 -1.85 3.92 5.97
CA ILE A 199 -2.71 2.82 5.48
C ILE A 199 -3.92 3.36 4.70
N LEU A 200 -4.58 4.40 5.22
CA LEU A 200 -5.69 5.07 4.52
C LEU A 200 -5.25 5.70 3.19
N ALA A 201 -4.05 6.27 3.10
CA ALA A 201 -3.54 6.78 1.83
C ALA A 201 -3.37 5.66 0.79
N GLY A 202 -2.93 4.47 1.22
CA GLY A 202 -2.85 3.28 0.37
C GLY A 202 -4.22 2.70 -0.02
N SER A 203 -5.27 2.95 0.77
CA SER A 203 -6.61 2.42 0.49
C SER A 203 -7.22 2.98 -0.80
N ALA A 204 -6.86 4.20 -1.20
CA ALA A 204 -7.29 4.78 -2.47
C ALA A 204 -6.84 3.92 -3.68
N VAL A 205 -5.60 3.41 -3.65
CA VAL A 205 -5.06 2.52 -4.70
C VAL A 205 -5.79 1.18 -4.70
N LEU A 206 -6.12 0.64 -3.52
CA LEU A 206 -6.93 -0.57 -3.43
C LEU A 206 -8.32 -0.34 -4.05
N LYS A 207 -9.03 0.72 -3.66
CA LYS A 207 -10.37 1.04 -4.21
C LYS A 207 -10.38 1.19 -5.73
N SER A 208 -9.30 1.69 -6.31
CA SER A 208 -9.20 1.80 -7.77
C SER A 208 -9.09 0.44 -8.46
N GLY A 209 -8.38 -0.53 -7.86
CA GLY A 209 -8.05 -1.81 -8.49
C GLY A 209 -8.79 -3.04 -7.97
N LEU A 210 -9.51 -2.94 -6.85
CA LEU A 210 -10.27 -4.06 -6.29
C LEU A 210 -11.53 -4.33 -7.12
N ILE A 211 -11.70 -5.60 -7.47
CA ILE A 211 -12.90 -6.18 -8.07
C ILE A 211 -13.26 -7.38 -7.19
N ARG A 212 -14.52 -7.46 -6.78
CA ARG A 212 -15.03 -8.60 -6.01
C ARG A 212 -15.11 -9.81 -6.89
N ARG A 213 -14.66 -10.94 -6.34
CA ARG A 213 -14.93 -12.24 -6.92
C ARG A 213 -16.31 -12.70 -6.46
N ILE A 214 -17.15 -13.15 -7.38
CA ILE A 214 -18.47 -13.71 -7.03
C ILE A 214 -18.33 -15.19 -6.71
N ALA A 215 -18.77 -15.56 -5.52
CA ALA A 215 -18.99 -16.94 -5.10
C ALA A 215 -20.49 -17.22 -4.95
N ASP A 216 -21.10 -16.72 -3.88
CA ASP A 216 -22.54 -16.84 -3.62
C ASP A 216 -23.30 -15.53 -3.91
N GLY A 217 -22.58 -14.43 -4.12
CA GLY A 217 -23.16 -13.13 -4.43
C GLY A 217 -23.89 -12.46 -3.27
N GLN A 218 -23.89 -13.04 -2.06
CA GLN A 218 -24.67 -12.56 -0.92
C GLN A 218 -24.11 -11.25 -0.38
N ALA A 219 -22.79 -11.11 -0.39
CA ALA A 219 -22.10 -9.95 0.14
C ALA A 219 -21.93 -8.83 -0.90
N THR A 220 -22.32 -9.07 -2.17
CA THR A 220 -22.04 -8.17 -3.29
C THR A 220 -23.28 -7.43 -3.76
N ASP A 221 -23.25 -6.11 -3.68
CA ASP A 221 -24.28 -5.23 -4.25
C ASP A 221 -24.04 -5.03 -5.75
N ILE A 222 -25.05 -5.30 -6.58
CA ILE A 222 -24.97 -5.24 -8.04
C ILE A 222 -24.51 -3.86 -8.53
N TRP A 223 -24.99 -2.80 -7.88
CA TRP A 223 -24.95 -1.43 -8.40
C TRP A 223 -23.82 -0.61 -7.75
N GLN A 224 -23.45 -0.94 -6.51
CA GLN A 224 -22.47 -0.21 -5.70
C GLN A 224 -21.11 -0.89 -5.63
N ASP A 225 -21.02 -2.21 -5.74
CA ASP A 225 -19.71 -2.89 -5.69
C ASP A 225 -19.12 -3.00 -7.10
N LYS A 226 -17.77 -3.06 -7.18
CA LYS A 226 -17.08 -3.44 -8.42
C LYS A 226 -16.95 -4.95 -8.45
N TRP A 227 -17.60 -5.63 -9.39
CA TRP A 227 -17.62 -7.09 -9.48
C TRP A 227 -17.57 -7.64 -10.91
N LEU A 228 -17.61 -6.76 -11.93
CA LEU A 228 -17.47 -7.13 -13.34
C LEU A 228 -16.03 -6.91 -13.82
N PRO A 229 -15.21 -7.96 -14.00
CA PRO A 229 -13.84 -7.80 -14.46
C PRO A 229 -13.77 -7.32 -15.91
N ASN A 230 -12.81 -6.45 -16.21
CA ASN A 230 -12.58 -5.87 -17.54
C ASN A 230 -13.80 -5.16 -18.17
N HIS A 231 -14.76 -4.74 -17.35
CA HIS A 231 -16.01 -4.16 -17.80
C HIS A 231 -16.19 -2.73 -17.27
N PHE A 232 -15.98 -1.74 -18.13
CA PHE A 232 -16.07 -0.31 -17.79
C PHE A 232 -15.44 0.04 -16.41
N GLN A 233 -16.24 0.50 -15.44
CA GLN A 233 -15.80 0.87 -14.09
C GLN A 233 -15.82 -0.30 -13.09
N GLY A 234 -15.96 -1.52 -13.58
CA GLY A 234 -16.14 -2.74 -12.80
C GLY A 234 -17.60 -3.01 -12.42
N ARG A 235 -18.57 -2.32 -13.03
CA ARG A 235 -19.99 -2.33 -12.66
C ARG A 235 -20.88 -2.28 -13.91
N PRO A 236 -22.14 -2.74 -13.83
CA PRO A 236 -23.10 -2.54 -14.90
C PRO A 236 -23.26 -1.05 -15.25
N ILE A 237 -23.41 -0.74 -16.53
CA ILE A 237 -23.80 0.59 -16.99
C ILE A 237 -25.32 0.75 -17.07
N THR A 238 -26.06 -0.36 -17.01
CA THR A 238 -27.50 -0.41 -16.89
C THR A 238 -27.95 0.41 -15.68
N PRO A 239 -28.87 1.37 -15.85
CA PRO A 239 -29.41 2.13 -14.73
C PRO A 239 -30.23 1.21 -13.81
N ARG A 240 -30.17 1.45 -12.51
CA ARG A 240 -30.92 0.66 -11.52
C ARG A 240 -32.45 0.87 -11.60
N ASP A 241 -32.94 1.92 -12.28
CA ASP A 241 -34.30 2.46 -12.13
C ASP A 241 -35.40 1.39 -11.97
N ASN A 242 -36.06 1.42 -10.80
CA ASN A 242 -37.13 0.50 -10.36
C ASN A 242 -36.79 -0.99 -10.29
N GLN A 243 -35.50 -1.37 -10.34
CA GLN A 243 -35.09 -2.76 -10.15
C GLN A 243 -35.19 -3.16 -8.67
N ALA A 244 -35.97 -4.20 -8.40
CA ALA A 244 -36.09 -4.81 -7.07
C ALA A 244 -34.79 -5.53 -6.66
N VAL A 245 -34.03 -6.00 -7.65
CA VAL A 245 -32.82 -6.81 -7.44
C VAL A 245 -31.67 -5.93 -6.98
N SER A 246 -31.03 -6.32 -5.87
CA SER A 246 -29.96 -5.54 -5.23
C SER A 246 -28.66 -6.32 -5.07
N ARG A 247 -28.75 -7.64 -4.84
CA ARG A 247 -27.62 -8.52 -4.59
C ARG A 247 -27.35 -9.44 -5.76
N VAL A 248 -26.07 -9.71 -6.01
CA VAL A 248 -25.66 -10.63 -7.07
C VAL A 248 -26.22 -12.04 -6.82
N ALA A 249 -26.42 -12.43 -5.56
CA ALA A 249 -27.06 -13.69 -5.19
C ALA A 249 -28.45 -13.88 -5.83
N GLU A 250 -29.21 -12.80 -6.01
CA GLU A 250 -30.56 -12.84 -6.60
C GLU A 250 -30.52 -13.13 -8.12
N LEU A 251 -29.37 -12.94 -8.76
CA LEU A 251 -29.12 -13.31 -10.15
C LEU A 251 -28.69 -14.78 -10.31
N ILE A 252 -28.49 -15.49 -9.20
CA ILE A 252 -28.05 -16.90 -9.19
C ILE A 252 -29.26 -17.79 -8.90
N SER A 253 -29.48 -18.77 -9.76
CA SER A 253 -30.54 -19.77 -9.59
C SER A 253 -30.23 -20.75 -8.46
N ALA A 254 -31.24 -21.47 -7.97
CA ALA A 254 -31.06 -22.53 -6.96
C ALA A 254 -30.10 -23.66 -7.40
N SER A 255 -29.85 -23.80 -8.72
CA SER A 255 -28.88 -24.75 -9.27
C SER A 255 -27.41 -24.30 -9.12
N GLY A 256 -27.17 -23.08 -8.63
CA GLY A 256 -25.84 -22.48 -8.53
C GLY A 256 -25.29 -21.96 -9.86
N GLN A 257 -26.16 -21.80 -10.87
CA GLN A 257 -25.85 -21.18 -12.17
C GLN A 257 -26.53 -19.81 -12.28
N TRP A 258 -26.00 -18.92 -13.10
CA TRP A 258 -26.66 -17.65 -13.42
C TRP A 258 -28.08 -17.89 -13.94
N ASN A 259 -29.03 -17.10 -13.47
CA ASN A 259 -30.38 -17.04 -14.03
C ASN A 259 -30.32 -16.21 -15.33
N GLU A 260 -29.96 -16.86 -16.42
CA GLU A 260 -29.73 -16.18 -17.70
C GLU A 260 -30.93 -15.36 -18.18
N SER A 261 -32.15 -15.88 -18.01
CA SER A 261 -33.37 -15.15 -18.37
C SER A 261 -33.51 -13.85 -17.60
N LEU A 262 -33.31 -13.89 -16.28
CA LEU A 262 -33.39 -12.71 -15.42
C LEU A 262 -32.26 -11.71 -15.72
N VAL A 263 -31.04 -12.20 -15.95
CA VAL A 263 -29.90 -11.33 -16.29
C VAL A 263 -30.15 -10.59 -17.61
N ARG A 264 -30.67 -11.28 -18.64
CA ARG A 264 -30.98 -10.66 -19.94
C ARG A 264 -32.19 -9.73 -19.90
N GLU A 265 -33.10 -9.92 -18.95
CA GLU A 265 -34.25 -9.05 -18.72
C GLU A 265 -33.84 -7.73 -18.06
N ILE A 266 -32.97 -7.79 -17.05
CA ILE A 266 -32.58 -6.64 -16.23
C ILE A 266 -31.52 -5.78 -16.90
N PHE A 267 -30.50 -6.41 -17.52
CA PHE A 267 -29.28 -5.72 -17.93
C PHE A 267 -29.25 -5.47 -19.44
N PHE A 268 -28.62 -4.36 -19.85
CA PHE A 268 -28.25 -4.14 -21.24
C PHE A 268 -27.42 -5.31 -21.78
N PRO A 269 -27.50 -5.63 -23.09
CA PRO A 269 -26.81 -6.80 -23.65
C PRO A 269 -25.32 -6.90 -23.29
N ILE A 270 -24.61 -5.76 -23.31
CA ILE A 270 -23.18 -5.70 -22.97
C ILE A 270 -22.88 -6.02 -21.50
N ASP A 271 -23.77 -5.63 -20.58
CA ASP A 271 -23.66 -5.95 -19.16
C ASP A 271 -24.03 -7.41 -18.91
N ALA A 272 -25.10 -7.89 -19.53
CA ALA A 272 -25.56 -9.28 -19.43
C ALA A 272 -24.47 -10.25 -19.92
N GLU A 273 -23.84 -9.97 -21.06
CA GLU A 273 -22.72 -10.77 -21.56
C GLU A 273 -21.55 -10.78 -20.57
N ALA A 274 -21.18 -9.63 -20.02
CA ALA A 274 -20.13 -9.56 -19.01
C ALA A 274 -20.47 -10.39 -17.75
N ILE A 275 -21.70 -10.31 -17.24
CA ILE A 275 -22.17 -11.07 -16.08
C ILE A 275 -22.08 -12.58 -16.36
N LEU A 276 -22.63 -13.04 -17.48
CA LEU A 276 -22.75 -14.46 -17.80
C LEU A 276 -21.38 -15.13 -18.04
N THR A 277 -20.34 -14.36 -18.37
CA THR A 277 -18.97 -14.88 -18.50
C THR A 277 -18.25 -15.08 -17.17
N ILE A 278 -18.78 -14.55 -16.06
CA ILE A 278 -18.16 -14.70 -14.74
C ILE A 278 -18.37 -16.14 -14.25
N PRO A 279 -17.30 -16.90 -13.97
CA PRO A 279 -17.43 -18.21 -13.38
C PRO A 279 -17.89 -18.09 -11.92
N LEU A 280 -19.02 -18.71 -11.59
CA LEU A 280 -19.49 -18.84 -10.21
C LEU A 280 -18.61 -19.84 -9.45
N GLY A 281 -18.08 -19.43 -8.30
CA GLY A 281 -17.18 -20.24 -7.48
C GLY A 281 -17.89 -21.19 -6.52
N ARG A 282 -17.23 -22.30 -6.15
CA ARG A 282 -17.60 -23.15 -4.99
C ARG A 282 -17.01 -22.66 -3.65
N ALA A 283 -16.44 -21.45 -3.63
CA ALA A 283 -15.71 -20.94 -2.47
C ALA A 283 -16.68 -20.35 -1.42
N SER A 284 -16.29 -20.37 -0.15
CA SER A 284 -17.05 -19.71 0.92
C SER A 284 -16.79 -18.19 0.91
N GLY A 285 -17.59 -17.44 0.15
CA GLY A 285 -17.66 -15.98 0.22
C GLY A 285 -17.01 -15.20 -0.93
N ASP A 286 -17.51 -13.98 -1.13
CA ASP A 286 -17.15 -13.07 -2.21
C ASP A 286 -15.91 -12.19 -1.86
N PHE A 287 -14.68 -12.65 -2.12
CA PHE A 287 -13.44 -11.85 -1.92
C PHE A 287 -12.40 -12.00 -3.04
#